data_AF-A0AA97IQF6-F1
#
_entry.id   AF-A0AA97IQF6-F1
#
_cell.length_a   1.000
_cell.length_b   1.000
_cell.length_c   1.000
_cell.angle_alpha   90.00
_cell.angle_beta   90.00
_cell.angle_gamma   90.00
#
_symmetry.space_group_name_H-M   'P 1'
#
loop_
_entity.id
_entity.type
_entity.pdbx_description
1 polymer ?
#
loop_
_entity_poly.entity_id
_entity_poly.type
_entity_poly.pdbx_seq_one_letter_code
_entity_poly.pdbx_strand_id
1 'polypeptide(L)'
;MSASPTARQAISQALPMITRKIVITDPIQMPEVYSSTPGGTVYSTTPGGTKLIYERAFMKNLRGSPLSQTPPSNVPSCLLRGTPRTPFRKCVPVPTELVKQTKSLKIEDQEQFQLDL
;
A
#
# COMPACT_ATOMS: atom_id res chain seq x y z
N MET A 1 -18.43 5.73 -11.30
CA MET A 1 -17.28 5.51 -12.19
C MET A 1 -17.24 4.05 -12.57
N SER A 2 -17.67 3.68 -13.78
CA SER A 2 -17.61 2.30 -14.29
C SER A 2 -16.37 2.12 -15.14
N ALA A 3 -15.48 1.19 -14.76
CA ALA A 3 -14.33 0.83 -15.58
C ALA A 3 -14.79 0.22 -16.93
N SER A 4 -14.07 0.53 -18.01
CA SER A 4 -14.40 0.09 -19.37
C SER A 4 -14.33 -1.43 -19.52
N PRO A 5 -15.13 -2.04 -20.43
CA PRO A 5 -15.13 -3.50 -20.66
C PRO A 5 -13.75 -4.07 -21.02
N THR A 6 -12.92 -3.29 -21.73
CA THR A 6 -11.55 -3.66 -22.12
C THR A 6 -10.64 -3.92 -20.91
N ALA A 7 -10.78 -3.16 -19.82
CA ALA A 7 -10.00 -3.39 -18.61
C ALA A 7 -10.36 -4.72 -17.91
N ARG A 8 -11.60 -5.19 -18.04
CA ARG A 8 -12.01 -6.52 -17.56
C ARG A 8 -11.46 -7.64 -18.45
N GLN A 9 -11.41 -7.42 -19.77
CA GLN A 9 -10.95 -8.42 -20.74
C GLN A 9 -9.44 -8.68 -20.68
N ALA A 10 -8.63 -7.68 -20.28
CA ALA A 10 -7.18 -7.88 -20.10
C ALA A 10 -6.85 -8.90 -18.99
N ILE A 11 -7.76 -9.11 -18.02
CA ILE A 11 -7.59 -10.11 -16.96
C ILE A 11 -7.98 -11.51 -17.47
N SER A 12 -8.87 -11.62 -18.45
CA SER A 12 -9.37 -12.91 -18.97
C SER A 12 -8.56 -13.51 -20.11
N GLN A 13 -7.61 -12.76 -20.71
CA GLN A 13 -6.76 -13.24 -21.81
C GLN A 13 -5.35 -13.70 -21.39
N ALA A 14 -5.04 -13.70 -20.09
CA ALA A 14 -3.78 -14.28 -19.63
C ALA A 14 -3.83 -15.80 -19.83
N LEU A 15 -2.92 -16.34 -20.66
CA LEU A 15 -2.57 -17.76 -20.67
C LEU A 15 -2.50 -18.28 -19.22
N PRO A 16 -2.92 -19.53 -18.93
CA PRO A 16 -2.99 -20.02 -17.56
C PRO A 16 -1.62 -19.89 -16.90
N MET A 17 -1.49 -18.86 -16.06
CA MET A 17 -0.25 -18.55 -15.36
C MET A 17 0.02 -19.72 -14.41
N ILE A 18 1.10 -20.46 -14.67
CA ILE A 18 1.48 -21.59 -13.82
C ILE A 18 1.63 -21.05 -12.40
N THR A 19 0.81 -21.56 -11.50
CA THR A 19 0.78 -21.10 -10.11
C THR A 19 1.31 -22.21 -9.22
N ARG A 20 2.36 -21.92 -8.45
CA ARG A 20 2.96 -22.82 -7.47
C ARG A 20 2.77 -22.25 -6.07
N LYS A 21 2.47 -23.12 -5.10
CA LYS A 21 2.38 -22.75 -3.69
C LYS A 21 3.64 -23.23 -2.96
N ILE A 22 4.21 -22.37 -2.13
CA ILE A 22 5.42 -22.62 -1.36
C ILE A 22 5.09 -22.46 0.12
N VAL A 23 5.31 -23.52 0.88
CA VAL A 23 5.24 -23.48 2.35
C VAL A 23 6.55 -22.89 2.87
N ILE A 24 6.45 -21.95 3.80
CA ILE A 24 7.61 -21.34 4.46
C ILE A 24 7.69 -21.91 5.87
N THR A 25 8.87 -22.36 6.28
CA THR A 25 9.17 -22.84 7.64
C THR A 25 10.27 -22.04 8.33
N ASP A 26 11.03 -21.24 7.59
CA ASP A 26 12.15 -20.44 8.09
C ASP A 26 12.14 -19.08 7.38
N PRO A 27 12.43 -17.94 8.06
CA PRO A 27 12.55 -16.64 7.42
C PRO A 27 13.49 -16.62 6.20
N ILE A 28 14.54 -17.45 6.15
CA ILE A 28 15.47 -17.47 5.00
C ILE A 28 14.83 -17.96 3.69
N GLN A 29 13.68 -18.62 3.77
CA GLN A 29 12.95 -19.13 2.60
C GLN A 29 12.05 -18.05 1.96
N MET A 30 11.85 -16.91 2.63
CA MET A 30 11.16 -15.78 2.01
C MET A 30 12.06 -15.18 0.90
N PRO A 31 11.50 -14.91 -0.29
CA PRO A 31 12.25 -14.22 -1.33
C PRO A 31 12.60 -12.80 -0.89
N GLU A 32 13.73 -12.29 -1.37
CA GLU A 32 14.14 -10.89 -1.13
C GLU A 32 13.17 -9.90 -1.79
N VAL A 33 12.65 -10.25 -2.97
CA VAL A 33 11.68 -9.45 -3.72
C VAL A 33 10.35 -10.19 -3.83
N TYR A 34 9.32 -9.62 -3.21
CA TYR A 34 7.94 -10.12 -3.29
C TYR A 34 6.92 -8.98 -3.37
N SER A 35 5.69 -9.33 -3.68
CA SER A 35 4.54 -8.44 -3.69
C SER A 35 3.40 -9.05 -2.88
N SER A 36 2.42 -8.23 -2.53
CA SER A 36 1.22 -8.66 -1.81
C SER A 36 -0.05 -8.20 -2.50
N THR A 37 -1.08 -9.05 -2.52
CA THR A 37 -2.42 -8.62 -2.94
C THR A 37 -3.10 -7.81 -1.82
N PRO A 38 -4.18 -7.04 -2.09
CA PRO A 38 -4.97 -6.39 -1.03
C PRO A 38 -5.53 -7.38 0.02
N GLY A 39 -5.77 -8.65 -0.34
CA GLY A 39 -6.10 -9.73 0.62
C GLY A 39 -4.89 -10.24 1.44
N GLY A 40 -3.72 -9.66 1.18
CA GLY A 40 -2.45 -9.94 1.84
C GLY A 40 -1.74 -11.21 1.35
N THR A 41 -2.19 -11.86 0.28
CA THR A 41 -1.47 -13.02 -0.26
C THR A 41 -0.11 -12.58 -0.78
N VAL A 42 0.97 -13.18 -0.26
CA VAL A 42 2.34 -12.90 -0.69
C VAL A 42 2.64 -13.73 -1.93
N TYR A 43 3.18 -13.09 -2.95
CA TYR A 43 3.54 -13.77 -4.18
C TYR A 43 4.76 -13.14 -4.84
N SER A 44 5.43 -13.91 -5.70
CA SER A 44 6.40 -13.41 -6.67
C SER A 44 6.10 -14.00 -8.04
N THR A 45 6.74 -13.44 -9.06
CA THR A 45 6.68 -13.95 -10.43
C THR A 45 8.10 -14.15 -10.92
N THR A 46 8.45 -15.36 -11.38
CA THR A 46 9.75 -15.56 -12.03
C THR A 46 9.76 -14.93 -13.43
N PRO A 47 10.92 -14.60 -14.01
CA PRO A 47 11.01 -14.12 -15.39
C PRO A 47 10.31 -15.01 -16.43
N GLY A 48 10.24 -16.33 -16.17
CA GLY A 48 9.50 -17.29 -16.98
C GLY A 48 7.97 -17.27 -16.80
N GLY A 49 7.42 -16.29 -16.09
CA GLY A 49 5.97 -16.09 -15.95
C GLY A 49 5.27 -16.98 -14.93
N THR A 50 5.99 -17.77 -14.13
CA THR A 50 5.38 -18.61 -13.08
C THR A 50 5.04 -17.77 -11.86
N LYS A 51 3.82 -17.87 -11.33
CA LYS A 51 3.42 -17.26 -10.05
C LYS A 51 3.80 -18.18 -8.91
N LEU A 52 4.52 -17.66 -7.93
CA LEU A 52 4.83 -18.36 -6.69
C LEU A 52 4.03 -17.70 -5.58
N ILE A 53 3.17 -18.46 -4.92
CA ILE A 53 2.38 -18.01 -3.77
C ILE A 53 3.05 -18.54 -2.52
N TYR A 54 3.47 -17.64 -1.64
CA TYR A 54 4.15 -17.99 -0.40
C TYR A 54 3.15 -18.04 0.75
N GLU A 55 3.14 -19.14 1.49
CA GLU A 55 2.26 -19.30 2.63
C GLU A 55 2.67 -18.38 3.80
N ARG A 56 1.66 -17.83 4.47
CA ARG A 56 1.87 -16.94 5.62
C ARG A 56 1.76 -17.64 6.98
N ALA A 57 1.55 -18.96 7.00
CA ALA A 57 1.29 -19.70 8.23
C ALA A 57 2.42 -19.50 9.26
N PHE A 58 3.67 -19.67 8.82
CA PHE A 58 4.84 -19.43 9.65
C PHE A 58 4.93 -18.00 10.20
N MET A 59 4.81 -16.97 9.35
CA MET A 59 4.80 -15.57 9.81
C MET A 59 3.65 -15.26 10.78
N LYS A 60 2.46 -15.85 10.57
CA LYS A 60 1.32 -15.69 11.46
C LYS A 60 1.56 -16.34 12.82
N ASN A 61 2.23 -17.49 12.87
CA ASN A 61 2.61 -18.14 14.12
C ASN A 61 3.59 -17.27 14.93
N LEU A 62 4.48 -16.53 14.25
CA LEU A 62 5.41 -15.60 14.88
C LEU A 62 4.75 -14.34 15.46
N ARG A 63 3.47 -14.05 15.17
CA ARG A 63 2.76 -12.87 15.70
C ARG A 63 2.78 -12.79 17.23
N GLY A 64 2.80 -13.94 17.92
CA GLY A 64 2.84 -14.00 19.39
C GLY A 64 4.25 -13.83 19.99
N SER A 65 5.30 -13.71 19.17
CA SER A 65 6.67 -13.54 19.66
C SER A 65 6.84 -12.22 20.40
N PRO A 66 7.63 -12.17 21.51
CA PRO A 66 7.91 -10.94 22.23
C PRO A 66 8.51 -9.85 21.34
N LEU A 67 9.34 -10.23 20.36
CA LEU A 67 9.92 -9.28 19.41
C LEU A 67 8.87 -8.58 18.54
N SER A 68 7.76 -9.27 18.24
CA SER A 68 6.65 -8.73 17.46
C SER A 68 5.68 -7.86 18.27
N GLN A 69 5.88 -7.72 19.59
CA GLN A 69 5.06 -6.86 20.46
C GLN A 69 5.70 -5.49 20.74
N THR A 70 6.81 -5.17 20.08
CA THR A 70 7.50 -3.89 20.24
C THR A 70 6.64 -2.75 19.66
N PRO A 71 6.27 -1.72 20.46
CA PRO A 71 5.48 -0.60 19.96
C PRO A 71 6.20 0.16 18.83
N PRO A 72 5.51 0.53 17.74
CA PRO A 72 6.15 1.21 16.62
C PRO A 72 6.44 2.68 16.96
N SER A 73 7.66 3.15 16.70
CA SER A 73 8.12 4.50 17.06
C SER A 73 7.47 5.62 16.22
N ASN A 74 7.26 5.40 14.92
CA ASN A 74 6.94 6.47 13.96
C ASN A 74 5.52 6.36 13.39
N VAL A 75 4.57 5.87 14.20
CA VAL A 75 3.17 5.73 13.79
C VAL A 75 2.34 6.88 14.40
N PRO A 76 1.64 7.68 13.57
CA PRO A 76 0.76 8.73 14.07
C PRO A 76 -0.27 8.18 15.07
N SER A 77 -0.55 8.93 16.13
CA SER A 77 -1.44 8.50 17.21
C SER A 77 -2.82 8.07 16.70
N CYS A 78 -3.34 8.67 15.63
CA CYS A 78 -4.62 8.29 15.04
C CYS A 78 -4.69 6.90 14.40
N LEU A 79 -3.54 6.31 14.07
CA LEU A 79 -3.45 4.97 13.52
C LEU A 79 -3.23 3.91 14.60
N LEU A 80 -2.96 4.34 15.85
CA LEU A 80 -2.77 3.42 16.95
C LEU A 80 -4.10 2.73 17.30
N ARG A 81 -3.99 1.48 17.71
CA ARG A 81 -5.17 0.71 18.11
C ARG A 81 -5.78 1.31 19.38
N GLY A 82 -7.08 1.55 19.36
CA GLY A 82 -7.83 2.05 20.53
C GLY A 82 -7.94 3.57 20.63
N THR A 83 -7.31 4.33 19.75
CA THR A 83 -7.53 5.79 19.69
C THR A 83 -8.83 6.13 18.97
N PRO A 84 -9.55 7.19 19.39
CA PRO A 84 -10.74 7.64 18.69
C PRO A 84 -10.39 8.00 17.23
N ARG A 85 -11.33 7.79 16.31
CA ARG A 85 -11.16 8.11 14.89
C ARG A 85 -10.98 9.61 14.71
N THR A 86 -9.75 10.08 14.77
CA THR A 86 -9.38 11.44 14.42
C THR A 86 -9.03 11.51 12.94
N PRO A 87 -9.49 12.53 12.21
CA PRO A 87 -9.13 12.69 10.80
C PRO A 87 -7.62 12.83 10.69
N PHE A 88 -7.01 12.10 9.74
CA PHE A 88 -5.55 11.98 9.58
C PHE A 88 -4.83 13.35 9.53
N ARG A 89 -5.48 14.37 8.95
CA ARG A 89 -4.95 15.75 8.88
C ARG A 89 -4.68 16.41 10.25
N LYS A 90 -5.31 15.93 11.33
CA LYS A 90 -5.10 16.46 12.70
C LYS A 90 -3.97 15.74 13.45
N CYS A 91 -3.41 14.68 12.87
CA CYS A 91 -2.53 13.75 13.57
C CYS A 91 -1.17 13.59 12.91
N VAL A 92 -1.06 14.03 11.66
CA VAL A 92 0.22 14.27 11.00
C VAL A 92 0.47 15.78 11.01
N PRO A 93 1.53 16.28 11.65
CA PRO A 93 1.89 17.68 11.54
C PRO A 93 2.14 18.03 10.07
N VAL A 94 1.63 19.18 9.62
CA VAL A 94 1.89 19.66 8.26
C VAL A 94 3.41 19.78 8.09
N PRO A 95 4.01 19.17 7.04
CA PRO A 95 5.42 19.32 6.78
C PRO A 95 5.79 20.81 6.73
N THR A 96 6.84 21.20 7.46
CA THR A 96 7.25 22.60 7.64
C THR A 96 7.50 23.31 6.31
N GLU A 97 7.90 22.57 5.28
CA GLU A 97 8.09 23.02 3.89
C GLU A 97 6.79 23.54 3.24
N LEU A 98 5.64 22.92 3.53
CA LEU A 98 4.34 23.32 2.95
C LEU A 98 3.84 24.65 3.53
N VAL A 99 4.23 24.99 4.77
CA VAL A 99 3.77 26.19 5.47
C VAL A 99 4.42 27.47 4.92
N LYS A 100 5.62 27.36 4.31
CA LYS A 100 6.28 28.50 3.66
C LYS A 100 5.60 28.89 2.34
N GLN A 101 5.08 27.93 1.56
CA GLN A 101 4.42 28.23 0.28
C GLN A 101 3.07 28.93 0.44
N THR A 102 2.30 28.64 1.48
CA THR A 102 0.95 29.21 1.64
C THR A 102 0.95 30.71 1.97
N LYS A 103 2.06 31.28 2.46
CA LYS A 103 2.17 32.73 2.66
C LYS A 103 2.43 33.50 1.36
N SER A 104 3.03 32.83 0.37
CA SER A 104 3.40 33.42 -0.93
C SER A 104 2.27 33.41 -1.96
N LEU A 105 1.20 32.66 -1.70
CA LEU A 105 0.04 32.50 -2.60
C LEU A 105 -1.20 33.25 -2.09
N LYS A 106 -1.01 34.44 -1.51
CA LYS A 106 -2.08 35.44 -1.55
C LYS A 106 -2.12 35.96 -2.99
N ILE A 107 -2.75 35.17 -3.85
CA ILE A 107 -3.12 35.58 -5.20
C ILE A 107 -4.12 36.72 -5.00
N GLU A 108 -3.67 37.94 -5.24
CA GLU A 108 -4.54 39.10 -5.39
C GLU A 108 -5.55 38.78 -6.50
N ASP A 109 -6.81 39.17 -6.27
CA ASP A 109 -7.98 38.91 -7.12
C ASP A 109 -7.89 39.60 -8.50
N GLN A 110 -6.88 39.30 -9.31
CA GLN A 110 -6.74 39.87 -10.65
C GLN A 110 -6.80 38.77 -11.73
N GLU A 111 -7.94 38.81 -12.42
CA GLU A 111 -8.15 38.38 -13.81
C GLU A 111 -8.36 36.87 -14.02
N GLN A 112 -9.55 36.43 -13.60
CA GLN A 112 -10.24 35.27 -14.13
C GLN A 112 -10.35 35.38 -15.67
N PHE A 113 -9.50 34.64 -16.39
CA PHE A 113 -9.46 34.68 -17.85
C PHE A 113 -10.83 34.34 -18.48
N GLN A 114 -11.33 35.29 -19.27
CA GLN A 114 -12.50 35.13 -20.11
C GLN A 114 -12.19 34.14 -21.24
N LEU A 115 -12.97 33.06 -21.32
CA LEU A 115 -12.88 32.07 -22.40
C LEU A 115 -13.86 32.51 -23.48
N ASP A 116 -13.34 33.10 -24.55
CA ASP A 116 -14.16 33.41 -25.73
C ASP A 116 -14.56 32.10 -26.42
N LEU A 117 -15.87 31.96 -26.66
CA LEU A 117 -16.53 30.76 -27.18
C LEU A 117 -16.51 30.71 -28.72
#